data_AF-A0A0D6E1Y5-F1
#
_entry.id   AF-A0A0D6E1Y5-F1
#
_cell.length_a   1.000
_cell.length_b   1.000
_cell.length_c   1.000
_cell.angle_alpha   90.00
_cell.angle_beta   90.00
_cell.angle_gamma   90.00
#
_symmetry.space_group_name_H-M   'P 1'
#
loop_
_entity.id
_entity.type
_entity.pdbx_description
1 polymer ?
#
loop_
_entity_poly.entity_id
_entity_poly.type
_entity_poly.pdbx_seq_one_letter_code
_entity_poly.pdbx_strand_id
1 'polypeptide(L)'
;MQQFIQQKKSYKKRLDFLTKNLDFIFEYFFIGFIIGNLFGSFLIFFRDWFIWDGLLIICLIFLLEIGNFLVFQSITRTQKFARFLPIRAGILIGFFVDAYKVGS
;
A
#
# COMPACT_ATOMS: atom_id res chain seq x y z
N MET A 1 13.71 -38.95 -9.28
CA MET A 1 13.92 -38.05 -10.45
C MET A 1 12.64 -37.34 -10.90
N GLN A 2 11.49 -38.02 -11.02
CA GLN A 2 10.23 -37.41 -11.46
C GLN A 2 9.69 -36.29 -10.53
N GLN A 3 9.86 -36.42 -9.20
CA GLN A 3 9.44 -35.39 -8.24
C GLN A 3 10.19 -34.06 -8.41
N PHE A 4 11.49 -34.09 -8.73
CA PHE A 4 12.28 -32.89 -9.00
C PHE A 4 11.80 -32.15 -10.25
N ILE A 5 11.37 -32.88 -11.29
CA ILE A 5 10.83 -32.30 -12.52
C ILE A 5 9.47 -31.63 -12.26
N GLN A 6 8.61 -32.26 -11.44
CA GLN A 6 7.34 -31.67 -11.03
C GLN A 6 7.52 -30.38 -10.22
N GLN A 7 8.47 -30.36 -9.28
CA GLN A 7 8.79 -29.14 -8.53
C GLN A 7 9.25 -28.02 -9.46
N LYS A 8 10.19 -28.31 -10.38
CA LYS A 8 10.70 -27.33 -11.34
C LYS A 8 9.59 -26.73 -12.21
N LYS A 9 8.62 -27.55 -12.63
CA LYS A 9 7.43 -27.11 -13.39
C LYS A 9 6.51 -26.19 -12.57
N SER A 10 6.32 -26.50 -11.28
CA SER A 10 5.50 -25.70 -10.36
C SER A 10 6.13 -24.32 -10.10
N TYR A 11 7.43 -24.26 -9.85
CA TYR A 11 8.16 -22.99 -9.68
C TYR A 11 8.07 -22.12 -10.93
N LYS A 12 8.30 -22.70 -12.12
CA LYS A 12 8.21 -21.96 -13.39
C LYS A 12 6.81 -21.37 -13.60
N LYS A 13 5.75 -22.11 -13.26
CA LYS A 13 4.36 -21.64 -13.36
C LYS A 13 4.06 -20.48 -12.40
N ARG A 14 4.61 -20.50 -11.18
CA ARG A 14 4.47 -19.39 -10.22
C ARG A 14 5.23 -18.15 -10.68
N LEU A 15 6.41 -18.34 -11.26
CA LEU A 15 7.24 -17.26 -11.79
C LEU A 15 6.59 -16.60 -13.01
N ASP A 16 6.01 -17.39 -13.92
CA ASP A 16 5.22 -16.89 -15.06
C ASP A 16 3.94 -16.15 -14.61
N PHE A 17 3.33 -16.56 -13.50
CA PHE A 17 2.19 -15.84 -12.94
C PHE A 17 2.61 -14.49 -12.37
N LEU A 18 3.77 -14.43 -11.69
CA LEU A 18 4.30 -13.16 -11.19
C LEU A 18 4.66 -12.21 -12.32
N THR A 19 5.42 -12.65 -13.32
CA THR A 19 5.83 -11.80 -14.45
C THR A 19 4.64 -11.25 -15.22
N LYS A 20 3.57 -12.04 -15.44
CA LYS A 20 2.34 -11.56 -16.10
C LYS A 20 1.54 -10.52 -15.31
N ASN A 21 1.64 -10.54 -13.98
CA ASN A 21 0.91 -9.59 -13.13
C ASN A 21 1.81 -8.45 -12.63
N LEU A 22 3.11 -8.48 -12.92
CA LEU A 22 4.08 -7.54 -12.41
C LEU A 22 3.77 -6.11 -12.87
N ASP A 23 3.45 -5.93 -14.14
CA ASP A 23 3.09 -4.62 -14.70
C ASP A 23 1.90 -4.01 -13.97
N PHE A 24 0.86 -4.82 -13.74
CA PHE A 24 -0.31 -4.41 -12.98
C PHE A 24 0.03 -4.11 -11.51
N ILE A 25 0.90 -4.91 -10.87
CA ILE A 25 1.31 -4.65 -9.48
C ILE A 25 2.06 -3.32 -9.38
N PHE A 26 2.98 -3.06 -10.32
CA PHE A 26 3.76 -1.82 -10.35
C PHE A 26 2.91 -0.59 -10.65
N GLU A 27 1.97 -0.67 -11.58
CA GLU A 27 1.05 0.43 -11.89
C GLU A 27 0.26 0.86 -10.63
N TYR A 28 -0.36 -0.11 -9.95
CA TYR A 28 -1.17 0.15 -8.76
C TYR A 28 -0.31 0.62 -7.57
N PHE A 29 0.91 0.10 -7.46
CA PHE A 29 1.89 0.61 -6.52
C PHE A 29 2.23 2.09 -6.78
N PHE A 30 2.50 2.45 -8.04
CA PHE A 30 2.90 3.80 -8.41
C PHE A 30 1.77 4.82 -8.23
N ILE A 31 0.54 4.43 -8.57
CA ILE A 31 -0.66 5.22 -8.28
C ILE A 31 -0.77 5.47 -6.77
N GLY A 32 -0.62 4.42 -5.95
CA GLY A 32 -0.61 4.56 -4.50
C GLY A 32 0.49 5.50 -3.99
N PHE A 33 1.69 5.40 -4.55
CA PHE A 33 2.82 6.25 -4.20
C PHE A 33 2.58 7.74 -4.50
N ILE A 34 2.08 8.05 -5.70
CA ILE A 34 1.72 9.43 -6.08
C ILE A 34 0.65 9.98 -5.14
N ILE A 35 -0.39 9.20 -4.86
CA ILE A 35 -1.48 9.61 -3.94
C ILE A 35 -0.93 9.86 -2.54
N GLY A 36 -0.07 8.98 -2.04
CA GLY A 36 0.56 9.13 -0.72
C GLY A 36 1.37 10.42 -0.60
N ASN A 37 2.20 10.74 -1.59
CA ASN A 37 2.99 11.97 -1.61
C ASN A 37 2.14 13.24 -1.77
N LEU A 38 1.10 13.20 -2.61
CA LEU A 38 0.16 14.31 -2.76
C LEU A 38 -0.58 14.58 -1.44
N PHE A 39 -0.98 13.51 -0.74
CA PHE A 39 -1.63 13.64 0.56
C PHE A 39 -0.67 14.14 1.64
N GLY A 40 0.59 13.72 1.65
CA GLY A 40 1.62 14.28 2.53
C GLY A 40 1.79 15.79 2.35
N SER A 41 1.87 16.25 1.09
CA SER A 41 1.89 17.69 0.78
C SER A 41 0.61 18.41 1.23
N PHE A 42 -0.55 17.75 1.18
CA PHE A 42 -1.81 18.29 1.68
C PHE A 42 -1.81 18.44 3.21
N LEU A 43 -1.19 17.52 3.95
CA LEU A 43 -1.10 17.60 5.41
C LEU A 43 -0.30 18.79 5.91
N ILE A 44 0.63 19.32 5.11
CA ILE A 44 1.37 20.55 5.44
C ILE A 44 0.42 21.73 5.63
N PHE A 45 -0.66 21.83 4.83
CA PHE A 45 -1.68 22.86 5.01
C PHE A 45 -2.48 22.69 6.31
N PHE A 46 -2.67 21.45 6.79
CA PHE A 46 -3.34 21.17 8.05
C PHE A 46 -2.43 21.36 9.26
N ARG A 47 -1.11 21.22 9.08
CA ARG A 47 -0.13 21.42 10.14
C ARG A 47 -0.26 22.80 10.78
N ASP A 48 -0.46 23.84 9.98
CA ASP A 48 -0.62 25.21 10.48
C ASP A 48 -1.89 25.42 11.31
N TRP A 49 -2.85 24.50 11.25
CA TRP A 49 -4.09 24.51 12.06
C TRP A 49 -3.99 23.69 13.33
N PHE A 50 -3.00 22.79 13.44
CA PHE A 50 -2.84 21.91 14.59
C PHE A 50 -1.71 22.36 15.51
N ILE A 51 -1.98 22.37 16.81
CA ILE A 51 -1.04 22.86 17.84
C ILE A 51 0.16 21.91 18.02
N TRP A 52 0.01 20.64 17.64
CA TRP A 52 1.03 19.61 17.84
C TRP A 52 1.00 18.56 16.73
N ASP A 53 2.15 18.33 16.09
CA ASP A 53 2.31 17.35 15.00
C ASP A 53 1.90 15.93 15.42
N GLY A 54 2.11 15.58 16.70
CA GLY A 54 1.70 14.27 17.23
C GLY A 54 0.18 14.07 17.23
N LEU A 55 -0.62 15.15 17.33
CA LEU A 55 -2.08 15.05 17.25
C LEU A 55 -2.54 14.78 15.82
N LEU A 56 -1.84 15.39 14.85
CA LEU A 56 -2.04 15.12 13.43
C LEU A 56 -1.72 13.65 13.10
N ILE A 57 -0.61 13.12 13.63
CA ILE A 57 -0.23 11.71 13.47
C ILE A 57 -1.27 10.77 14.11
N ILE A 58 -1.73 11.05 15.33
CA ILE A 58 -2.77 10.24 16.00
C ILE A 58 -4.08 10.24 15.19
N CYS A 59 -4.50 11.40 14.69
CA CYS A 59 -5.69 11.53 13.85
C CYS A 59 -5.54 10.73 12.55
N LEU A 60 -4.35 10.76 11.94
CA LEU A 60 -4.04 10.02 10.72
C LEU A 60 -4.03 8.50 10.94
N ILE A 61 -3.44 8.03 12.04
CA ILE A 61 -3.50 6.61 12.44
C ILE A 61 -4.95 6.18 12.64
N PHE A 62 -5.77 7.00 13.31
CA PHE A 62 -7.18 6.69 13.54
C PHE A 62 -7.99 6.61 12.25
N LEU A 63 -7.76 7.53 11.29
CA LEU A 63 -8.37 7.48 9.96
C LEU A 63 -7.95 6.23 9.18
N LEU A 64 -6.68 5.83 9.25
CA LEU A 64 -6.19 4.60 8.63
C LEU A 64 -6.81 3.35 9.27
N GLU A 65 -6.96 3.32 10.59
CA GLU A 65 -7.62 2.24 11.34
C GLU A 65 -9.09 2.09 10.92
N ILE A 66 -9.84 3.20 10.82
CA ILE A 66 -11.22 3.20 10.34
C ILE A 66 -11.29 2.71 8.89
N GLY A 67 -10.44 3.23 8.01
CA GLY A 67 -10.37 2.79 6.61
C GLY A 67 -10.07 1.29 6.51
N ASN A 68 -9.16 0.79 7.33
CA ASN A 68 -8.82 -0.63 7.35
C ASN A 68 -9.96 -1.49 7.90
N PHE A 69 -10.65 -1.04 8.96
CA PHE A 69 -11.83 -1.70 9.50
C PHE A 69 -12.95 -1.82 8.46
N LEU A 70 -13.25 -0.73 7.75
CA LEU A 70 -14.26 -0.70 6.68
C LEU A 70 -13.91 -1.67 5.55
N VAL A 71 -12.66 -1.68 5.10
CA VAL A 71 -12.24 -2.59 4.03
C VAL A 71 -12.20 -4.03 4.52
N PHE A 72 -11.75 -4.29 5.74
CA PHE A 72 -11.73 -5.63 6.32
C PHE A 72 -13.14 -6.23 6.41
N GLN A 73 -14.12 -5.43 6.82
CA GLN A 73 -15.52 -5.85 6.83
C GLN A 73 -16.05 -6.17 5.42
N SER A 74 -15.58 -5.47 4.38
CA SER A 74 -15.93 -5.76 2.98
C SER A 74 -15.21 -6.98 2.38
N ILE A 75 -13.99 -7.28 2.84
CA ILE A 75 -13.13 -8.35 2.29
C ILE A 75 -13.68 -9.74 2.57
N THR A 76 -14.36 -9.94 3.71
CA THR A 76 -15.00 -11.22 4.07
C THR A 76 -16.00 -11.71 3.01
N ARG A 77 -16.39 -10.85 2.05
CA ARG A 77 -17.37 -11.16 1.00
C ARG A 77 -16.78 -11.41 -0.41
N THR A 78 -15.56 -10.95 -0.75
CA THR A 78 -15.01 -11.13 -2.12
C THR A 78 -13.46 -11.12 -2.24
N GLN A 79 -12.90 -12.18 -2.84
CA GLN A 79 -11.46 -12.34 -3.17
C GLN A 79 -10.88 -11.28 -4.12
N LYS A 80 -11.72 -10.46 -4.78
CA LYS A 80 -11.29 -9.45 -5.77
C LYS A 80 -10.49 -8.29 -5.14
N PHE A 81 -10.66 -8.05 -3.84
CA PHE A 81 -9.99 -6.93 -3.16
C PHE A 81 -8.50 -7.12 -2.89
N ALA A 82 -7.97 -8.36 -2.98
CA ALA A 82 -6.54 -8.62 -2.92
C ALA A 82 -5.76 -7.85 -4.01
N ARG A 83 -6.43 -7.48 -5.10
CA ARG A 83 -5.85 -6.71 -6.21
C ARG A 83 -5.48 -5.27 -5.82
N PHE A 84 -6.02 -4.72 -4.72
CA PHE A 84 -5.73 -3.38 -4.22
C PHE A 84 -4.61 -3.33 -3.16
N LEU A 85 -4.03 -4.48 -2.78
CA LEU A 85 -2.87 -4.55 -1.87
C LEU A 85 -1.67 -3.69 -2.34
N PRO A 86 -1.31 -3.63 -3.64
CA PRO A 86 -0.19 -2.82 -4.10
C PRO A 86 -0.41 -1.32 -3.89
N ILE A 87 -1.64 -0.83 -4.00
CA ILE A 87 -1.96 0.59 -3.73
C ILE A 87 -1.65 0.94 -2.28
N ARG A 88 -2.03 0.08 -1.34
CA ARG A 88 -1.79 0.30 0.10
C ARG A 88 -0.29 0.41 0.39
N ALA A 89 0.50 -0.48 -0.21
CA ALA A 89 1.96 -0.44 -0.09
C ALA A 89 2.54 0.85 -0.68
N GLY A 90 2.05 1.30 -1.83
CA GLY A 90 2.43 2.57 -2.45
C GLY A 90 2.13 3.77 -1.55
N ILE A 91 0.91 3.85 -1.00
CA ILE A 91 0.50 4.94 -0.10
C ILE A 91 1.38 5.00 1.15
N LEU A 92 1.63 3.85 1.79
CA LEU A 92 2.49 3.75 2.98
C LEU A 92 3.92 4.21 2.70
N ILE A 93 4.49 3.81 1.57
CA ILE A 93 5.83 4.25 1.16
C ILE A 93 5.84 5.76 0.85
N GLY A 94 4.82 6.29 0.18
CA GLY A 94 4.69 7.74 -0.06
C GLY A 94 4.70 8.53 1.25
N PHE A 95 3.88 8.11 2.23
CA PHE A 95 3.88 8.71 3.56
C PHE A 95 5.23 8.61 4.28
N PHE A 96 5.90 7.46 4.18
CA PHE A 96 7.19 7.26 4.81
C PHE A 96 8.28 8.18 4.23
N VAL A 97 8.29 8.36 2.90
CA VAL A 97 9.24 9.26 2.22
C VAL A 97 9.00 10.71 2.65
N ASP A 98 7.74 11.14 2.71
CA ASP A 98 7.42 12.50 3.14
C ASP A 98 7.79 12.73 4.62
N ALA A 99 7.44 11.80 5.51
CA ALA A 99 7.81 11.85 6.92
C ALA A 99 9.33 11.87 7.15
N TYR A 100 10.10 11.11 6.36
CA TYR A 100 11.57 11.12 6.41
C TYR A 100 12.13 12.49 6.02
N LYS A 101 11.55 13.13 5.00
CA LYS A 101 12.00 14.45 4.51
C LYS A 101 11.82 15.56 5.56
N VAL A 102 10.77 15.51 6.38
CA VAL A 102 10.51 16.54 7.41
C VAL A 102 11.31 16.31 8.70
N GLY A 103 11.92 15.14 8.87
CA GLY A 103 12.68 14.75 10.06
C GLY A 103 14.20 14.86 9.97
N SER A 104 14.75 15.29 8.81
CA SER A 104 16.18 15.58 8.60
C SER A 104 16.47 17.08 8.69
#